data_AF-R0BQE5-F1
#
_entry.id   AF-R0BQE5-F1
#
_cell.length_a   1.000
_cell.length_b   1.000
_cell.length_c   1.000
_cell.angle_alpha   90.00
_cell.angle_beta   90.00
_cell.angle_gamma   90.00
#
_symmetry.space_group_name_H-M   'P 1'
#
loop_
_entity.id
_entity.type
_entity.pdbx_description
1 polymer ?
#
loop_
_entity_poly.entity_id
_entity_poly.type
_entity_poly.pdbx_seq_one_letter_code
_entity_poly.pdbx_strand_id
1 'polypeptide(L)'
;MSRNAEEGFSLYEELFTKGVNLVFLKEPHINTDTYRKAIESKLQIAFDSGDIATDELMRSIIEALNKYIMRLAKKQIQLAFDQAEKEVSDLRQRTREGIETARLNGKQMGQKGGTTFVTKKSIEAKEKIKKYNKTFGGSLNKEETWKLLGISKMTFYKYKDELLHESE
;
A
#
# COMPACT_ATOMS: atom_id res chain seq x y z
N MET A 1 -6.93 7.64 -0.33
CA MET A 1 -8.20 7.30 -1.00
C MET A 1 -7.91 7.06 -2.48
N SER A 2 -7.57 5.84 -2.88
CA SER A 2 -7.05 5.47 -4.23
C SER A 2 -5.53 5.61 -4.43
N ARG A 3 -5.03 4.93 -5.47
CA ARG A 3 -3.64 4.84 -5.92
C ARG A 3 -3.23 5.99 -6.85
N ASN A 4 -4.18 6.70 -7.47
CA ASN A 4 -3.91 7.82 -8.37
C ASN A 4 -4.83 9.02 -8.07
N ALA A 5 -4.41 10.21 -8.51
CA ALA A 5 -5.13 11.46 -8.28
C ALA A 5 -6.48 11.51 -9.01
N GLU A 6 -6.60 10.84 -10.17
CA GLU A 6 -7.79 10.90 -11.02
C GLU A 6 -8.95 10.05 -10.46
N GLU A 7 -8.68 8.82 -10.03
CA GLU A 7 -9.64 7.99 -9.30
C GLU A 7 -9.93 8.60 -7.92
N GLY A 8 -8.91 9.18 -7.27
CA GLY A 8 -9.07 9.88 -6.00
C GLY A 8 -10.05 11.06 -6.12
N PHE A 9 -9.95 11.85 -7.20
CA PHE A 9 -10.89 12.92 -7.49
C PHE A 9 -12.28 12.41 -7.87
N SER A 10 -12.37 11.36 -8.67
CA SER A 10 -13.66 10.79 -9.09
C SER A 10 -14.46 10.30 -7.87
N LEU A 11 -13.79 9.61 -6.94
CA LEU A 11 -14.39 9.20 -5.66
C LEU A 11 -14.75 10.41 -4.78
N TYR A 12 -13.90 11.43 -4.76
CA TYR A 12 -14.17 12.67 -4.03
C TYR A 12 -15.46 13.36 -4.53
N GLU A 13 -15.63 13.47 -5.84
CA GLU A 13 -16.81 14.07 -6.47
C GLU A 13 -18.08 13.24 -6.20
N GLU A 14 -18.00 11.91 -6.28
CA GLU A 14 -19.10 11.01 -5.95
C GLU A 14 -19.53 11.15 -4.47
N LEU A 15 -18.57 11.23 -3.55
CA LEU A 15 -18.87 11.37 -2.12
C LEU A 15 -19.40 12.77 -1.79
N PHE A 16 -18.87 13.80 -2.44
CA PHE A 16 -19.36 15.17 -2.31
C PHE A 16 -20.82 15.29 -2.76
N THR A 17 -21.17 14.72 -3.91
CA THR A 17 -22.56 14.72 -4.45
C THR A 17 -23.52 13.91 -3.58
N LYS A 18 -23.04 12.84 -2.93
CA LYS A 18 -23.81 12.08 -1.94
C LYS A 18 -23.94 12.76 -0.56
N GLY A 19 -23.36 13.96 -0.38
CA GLY A 19 -23.39 14.68 0.89
C GLY A 19 -22.50 14.08 1.98
N VAL A 20 -21.57 13.18 1.62
CA VAL A 20 -20.64 12.56 2.58
C VAL A 20 -19.54 13.56 2.93
N ASN A 21 -19.17 13.60 4.21
CA ASN A 21 -18.11 14.48 4.69
C ASN A 21 -16.75 13.78 4.70
N LEU A 22 -15.84 14.20 3.82
CA LEU A 22 -14.45 13.74 3.79
C LEU A 22 -13.56 14.70 4.59
N VAL A 23 -12.83 14.12 5.55
CA VAL A 23 -11.88 14.82 6.42
C VAL A 23 -10.48 14.29 6.18
N PHE A 24 -9.62 15.15 5.64
CA PHE A 24 -8.21 14.90 5.38
C PHE A 24 -7.37 15.45 6.54
N LEU A 25 -6.62 14.56 7.21
CA LEU A 25 -5.87 14.92 8.42
C LEU A 25 -4.64 15.79 8.13
N LYS A 26 -3.90 15.48 7.07
CA LYS A 26 -2.70 16.23 6.68
C LYS A 26 -3.00 17.43 5.80
N GLU A 27 -4.09 17.37 5.05
CA GLU A 27 -4.50 18.40 4.09
C GLU A 27 -5.92 18.90 4.35
N PRO A 28 -6.20 19.60 5.47
CA PRO A 28 -7.57 19.98 5.85
C PRO A 28 -8.26 20.92 4.85
N HIS A 29 -7.49 21.58 3.99
CA HIS A 29 -7.99 22.53 3.02
C HIS A 29 -8.84 21.87 1.91
N ILE A 30 -8.63 20.56 1.65
CA ILE A 30 -9.41 19.76 0.69
C ILE A 30 -10.62 19.05 1.32
N ASN A 31 -10.98 19.37 2.56
CA ASN A 31 -12.17 18.78 3.20
C ASN A 31 -13.45 19.17 2.44
N THR A 32 -14.40 18.26 2.31
CA THR A 32 -15.66 18.57 1.61
C THR A 32 -16.45 19.69 2.27
N ASP A 33 -16.34 19.83 3.60
CA ASP A 33 -17.00 20.89 4.36
C ASP A 33 -16.48 22.29 4.04
N THR A 34 -15.19 22.46 3.73
CA THR A 34 -14.63 23.79 3.42
C THR A 34 -15.24 24.32 2.13
N TYR A 35 -15.41 23.45 1.13
CA TYR A 35 -16.06 23.82 -0.12
C TYR A 35 -17.56 24.02 0.03
N ARG A 36 -18.26 23.17 0.79
CA ARG A 36 -19.70 23.33 1.04
C ARG A 36 -19.99 24.70 1.67
N LYS A 37 -19.23 25.09 2.70
CA LYS A 37 -19.33 26.42 3.33
C LYS A 37 -18.98 27.56 2.37
N ALA A 38 -18.02 27.37 1.48
CA ALA A 38 -17.64 28.38 0.49
C ALA A 38 -18.73 28.59 -0.58
N ILE A 39 -19.54 27.56 -0.86
CA ILE A 39 -20.70 27.64 -1.76
C ILE A 39 -21.88 28.29 -1.02
N GLU A 40 -22.24 27.78 0.17
CA GLU A 40 -23.37 28.26 0.97
C GLU A 40 -23.25 29.74 1.34
N SER A 41 -22.06 30.20 1.74
CA SER A 41 -21.83 31.62 2.09
C SER A 41 -22.03 32.56 0.90
N LYS A 42 -21.79 32.10 -0.33
CA LYS A 42 -22.01 32.89 -1.55
C LYS A 42 -23.46 32.83 -2.03
N LEU A 43 -24.16 31.72 -1.77
CA LEU A 43 -25.58 31.55 -2.08
C LEU A 43 -26.49 32.46 -1.24
N GLN A 44 -26.14 32.70 0.03
CA GLN A 44 -26.93 33.57 0.90
C GLN A 44 -27.02 35.03 0.41
N ILE A 45 -26.10 35.47 -0.45
CA ILE A 45 -26.08 36.82 -1.02
C ILE A 45 -27.06 36.95 -2.21
N ALA A 46 -27.55 35.82 -2.76
CA ALA A 46 -28.21 35.79 -4.06
C ALA A 46 -29.76 35.74 -4.05
N PHE A 47 -30.40 35.38 -2.93
CA PHE A 47 -31.81 34.95 -2.94
C PHE A 47 -32.86 36.03 -2.57
N ASP A 48 -32.52 37.32 -2.55
CA ASP A 48 -33.41 38.36 -1.98
C ASP A 48 -33.92 39.41 -2.99
N SER A 49 -33.93 39.13 -4.30
CA SER A 49 -34.30 40.12 -5.33
C SER A 49 -35.75 40.07 -5.82
N GLY A 50 -36.45 38.92 -5.71
CA GLY A 50 -37.87 38.78 -6.08
C GLY A 50 -38.22 38.91 -7.56
N ASP A 51 -37.23 38.97 -8.46
CA ASP A 51 -37.39 39.12 -9.91
C ASP A 51 -36.87 37.88 -10.67
N ILE A 52 -37.71 37.33 -11.57
CA ILE A 52 -37.47 36.09 -12.31
C ILE A 52 -36.22 36.19 -13.21
N ALA A 53 -36.00 37.35 -13.85
CA ALA A 53 -34.82 37.56 -14.70
C ALA A 53 -33.53 37.61 -13.87
N THR A 54 -33.62 38.20 -12.68
CA THR A 54 -32.52 38.27 -11.71
C THR A 54 -32.21 36.87 -11.13
N ASP A 55 -33.24 36.06 -10.86
CA ASP A 55 -33.10 34.68 -10.39
C ASP A 55 -32.43 33.76 -11.43
N GLU A 56 -32.79 33.88 -12.71
CA GLU A 56 -32.19 33.10 -13.80
C GLU A 56 -30.70 33.44 -13.98
N LEU A 57 -30.37 34.74 -13.97
CA LEU A 57 -28.99 35.21 -13.99
C LEU A 57 -28.19 34.69 -12.78
N MET A 58 -28.76 34.79 -11.58
CA MET A 58 -28.12 34.29 -10.35
C MET A 58 -27.85 32.78 -10.42
N ARG A 59 -28.82 31.98 -10.87
CA ARG A 59 -28.64 30.52 -11.05
C ARG A 59 -27.48 30.22 -12.00
N SER A 60 -27.36 30.94 -13.11
CA SER A 60 -26.26 30.75 -14.07
C SER A 60 -24.89 31.07 -13.46
N ILE A 61 -24.80 32.13 -12.65
CA ILE A 61 -23.57 32.52 -11.95
C ILE A 61 -23.20 31.47 -10.89
N ILE A 62 -24.19 30.99 -10.14
CA ILE A 62 -24.01 29.94 -9.13
C ILE A 62 -23.47 28.66 -9.78
N GLU A 63 -24.04 28.25 -10.91
CA GLU A 63 -23.58 27.06 -11.64
C GLU A 63 -22.13 27.22 -12.13
N ALA A 64 -21.79 28.39 -12.67
CA ALA A 64 -20.43 28.71 -13.08
C ALA A 64 -19.44 28.69 -11.90
N LEU A 65 -19.84 29.23 -10.75
CA LEU A 65 -19.04 29.21 -9.51
C LEU A 65 -18.83 27.79 -8.98
N ASN A 66 -19.88 26.97 -8.97
CA ASN A 66 -19.78 25.56 -8.55
C ASN A 66 -18.80 24.80 -9.43
N LYS A 67 -18.87 24.99 -10.75
CA LYS A 67 -17.94 24.38 -11.70
C LYS A 67 -16.50 24.85 -11.48
N TYR A 68 -16.29 26.13 -11.18
CA TYR A 68 -14.98 26.67 -10.84
C TYR A 68 -14.43 26.05 -9.54
N ILE A 69 -15.24 25.98 -8.49
CA ILE A 69 -14.85 25.42 -7.19
C ILE A 69 -14.48 23.94 -7.33
N MET A 70 -15.26 23.15 -8.07
CA MET A 70 -14.94 21.74 -8.31
C MET A 70 -13.63 21.55 -9.10
N ARG A 71 -13.35 22.42 -10.08
CA ARG A 71 -12.06 22.40 -10.79
C ARG A 71 -10.90 22.77 -9.87
N LEU A 72 -11.11 23.72 -8.97
CA LEU A 72 -10.11 24.11 -7.98
C LEU A 72 -9.84 22.97 -6.99
N ALA A 73 -10.89 22.29 -6.51
CA ALA A 73 -10.79 21.11 -5.67
C ALA A 73 -10.02 19.98 -6.37
N LYS A 74 -10.30 19.73 -7.66
CA LYS A 74 -9.53 18.76 -8.47
C LYS A 74 -8.04 19.05 -8.44
N LYS A 75 -7.65 20.31 -8.66
CA LYS A 75 -6.24 20.72 -8.67
C LYS A 75 -5.60 20.57 -7.29
N GLN A 76 -6.31 20.94 -6.21
CA GLN A 76 -5.79 20.82 -4.85
C GLN A 76 -5.61 19.35 -4.43
N ILE A 77 -6.58 18.49 -4.78
CA ILE A 77 -6.46 17.05 -4.57
C ILE A 77 -5.25 16.50 -5.32
N GLN A 78 -5.08 16.86 -6.59
CA GLN A 78 -3.92 16.43 -7.37
C GLN A 78 -2.59 16.84 -6.71
N LEU A 79 -2.47 18.10 -6.28
CA LEU A 79 -1.29 18.58 -5.57
C LEU A 79 -1.03 17.81 -4.26
N ALA A 80 -2.08 17.49 -3.50
CA ALA A 80 -1.96 16.70 -2.29
C ALA A 80 -1.46 15.28 -2.55
N PHE A 81 -1.90 14.65 -3.66
CA PHE A 81 -1.38 13.35 -4.09
C PHE A 81 0.08 13.44 -4.52
N ASP A 82 0.46 14.43 -5.33
CA ASP A 82 1.84 14.65 -5.77
C ASP A 82 2.78 14.89 -4.57
N GLN A 83 2.33 15.69 -3.60
CA GLN A 83 3.07 15.95 -2.37
C GLN A 83 3.24 14.68 -1.53
N ALA A 84 2.20 13.85 -1.40
CA ALA A 84 2.28 12.59 -0.67
C ALA A 84 3.26 11.60 -1.34
N GLU A 85 3.27 11.53 -2.67
CA GLU A 85 4.23 10.70 -3.41
C GLU A 85 5.66 11.20 -3.23
N LYS A 86 5.85 12.51 -3.29
CA LYS A 86 7.15 13.16 -3.05
C LYS A 86 7.69 12.88 -1.64
N GLU A 87 6.86 12.94 -0.60
CA GLU A 87 7.27 12.59 0.76
C GLU A 87 7.82 11.15 0.85
N VAL A 88 7.16 10.22 0.14
CA VAL A 88 7.59 8.81 0.09
C VAL A 88 8.89 8.64 -0.69
N SER A 89 9.06 9.34 -1.82
CA SER A 89 10.32 9.31 -2.58
C SER A 89 11.47 9.85 -1.74
N ASP A 90 11.25 10.96 -1.05
CA ASP A 90 12.26 11.61 -0.21
C ASP A 90 12.65 10.72 0.98
N LEU A 91 11.69 10.02 1.59
CA LEU A 91 11.96 9.00 2.61
C LEU A 91 12.81 7.84 2.07
N ARG A 92 12.48 7.33 0.87
CA ARG A 92 13.25 6.25 0.23
C ARG A 92 14.65 6.68 -0.13
N GLN A 93 14.83 7.90 -0.64
CA GLN A 93 16.15 8.46 -0.94
C GLN A 93 17.01 8.54 0.33
N ARG A 94 16.48 9.13 1.40
CA ARG A 94 17.19 9.19 2.70
C ARG A 94 17.55 7.81 3.24
N THR A 95 16.64 6.84 3.08
CA THR A 95 16.90 5.45 3.50
C THR A 95 18.03 4.83 2.68
N ARG A 96 18.06 5.08 1.36
CA ARG A 96 19.10 4.59 0.46
C ARG A 96 20.47 5.18 0.82
N GLU A 97 20.55 6.48 1.02
CA GLU A 97 21.77 7.18 1.44
C GLU A 97 22.25 6.68 2.81
N GLY A 98 21.33 6.46 3.75
CA GLY A 98 21.62 5.85 5.06
C GLY A 98 22.15 4.43 4.97
N ILE A 99 21.61 3.61 4.07
CA ILE A 99 22.08 2.24 3.81
C ILE A 99 23.49 2.28 3.18
N GLU A 100 23.73 3.19 2.25
CA GLU A 100 25.02 3.33 1.56
C GLU A 100 26.12 3.78 2.53
N THR A 101 25.86 4.78 3.36
CA THR A 101 26.79 5.23 4.41
C THR A 101 27.09 4.12 5.42
N ALA A 102 26.07 3.37 5.86
CA ALA A 102 26.28 2.21 6.72
C ALA A 102 27.12 1.12 6.04
N ARG A 103 26.88 0.85 4.73
CA ARG A 103 27.68 -0.09 3.95
C ARG A 103 29.14 0.34 3.85
N LEU A 104 29.42 1.62 3.61
CA LEU A 104 30.79 2.19 3.61
C LEU A 104 31.47 2.03 4.97
N ASN A 105 30.71 2.15 6.06
CA ASN A 105 31.18 1.90 7.42
C ASN A 105 31.29 0.39 7.77
N GLY A 106 31.19 -0.50 6.78
CA GLY A 106 31.36 -1.93 6.95
C GLY A 106 30.16 -2.65 7.59
N LYS A 107 28.98 -2.00 7.73
CA LYS A 107 27.76 -2.72 8.13
C LYS A 107 27.37 -3.69 7.04
N GLN A 108 27.26 -4.96 7.42
CA GLN A 108 26.69 -5.97 6.56
C GLN A 108 25.19 -5.72 6.36
N MET A 109 24.77 -5.68 5.10
CA MET A 109 23.37 -5.58 4.71
C MET A 109 22.82 -6.94 4.33
N GLY A 110 21.68 -7.30 4.92
CA GLY A 110 21.06 -8.60 4.70
C GLY A 110 21.80 -9.76 5.38
N GLN A 111 21.30 -10.96 5.14
CA GLN A 111 21.85 -12.19 5.69
C GLN A 111 23.20 -12.55 5.03
N LYS A 112 24.17 -13.08 5.80
CA LYS A 112 25.44 -13.57 5.23
C LYS A 112 25.12 -14.71 4.26
N GLY A 113 25.60 -14.61 3.02
CA GLY A 113 25.52 -15.72 2.07
C GLY A 113 26.05 -17.01 2.71
N GLY A 114 25.33 -18.11 2.54
CA GLY A 114 25.70 -19.41 3.10
C GLY A 114 25.35 -19.65 4.57
N THR A 115 24.73 -18.68 5.29
CA THR A 115 24.22 -18.98 6.64
C THR A 115 22.99 -19.87 6.58
N THR A 116 23.12 -21.08 7.10
CA THR A 116 22.01 -22.02 7.28
C THR A 116 21.38 -21.79 8.66
N PHE A 117 20.06 -21.81 8.72
CA PHE A 117 19.34 -21.77 9.99
C PHE A 117 18.90 -23.17 10.35
N VAL A 118 19.35 -23.66 11.51
CA VAL A 118 18.76 -24.84 12.14
C VAL A 118 17.49 -24.39 12.84
N THR A 119 16.34 -24.76 12.25
CA THR A 119 15.02 -24.49 12.82
C THR A 119 14.48 -25.76 13.47
N LYS A 120 13.58 -25.64 14.46
CA LYS A 120 12.91 -26.80 15.07
C LYS A 120 12.25 -27.70 13.99
N LYS A 121 11.61 -27.06 13.00
CA LYS A 121 11.01 -27.73 11.84
C LYS A 121 12.03 -28.51 11.01
N SER A 122 13.22 -27.96 10.77
CA SER A 122 14.25 -28.67 10.00
C SER A 122 14.82 -29.86 10.77
N ILE A 123 14.97 -29.76 12.10
CA ILE A 123 15.42 -30.88 12.94
C ILE A 123 14.40 -32.02 12.88
N GLU A 124 13.14 -31.74 13.19
CA GLU A 124 12.06 -32.75 13.20
C GLU A 124 11.88 -33.41 11.82
N ALA A 125 11.99 -32.63 10.75
CA ALA A 125 11.91 -33.15 9.39
C ALA A 125 13.11 -34.04 9.06
N LYS A 126 14.34 -33.63 9.39
CA LYS A 126 15.56 -34.40 9.17
C LYS A 126 15.55 -35.74 9.93
N GLU A 127 15.12 -35.75 11.20
CA GLU A 127 15.00 -36.98 11.99
C GLU A 127 14.02 -37.98 11.36
N LYS A 128 12.84 -37.50 10.95
CA LYS A 128 11.83 -38.32 10.28
C LYS A 128 12.30 -38.80 8.90
N ILE A 129 13.02 -37.97 8.13
CA ILE A 129 13.64 -38.40 6.87
C ILE A 129 14.63 -39.54 7.12
N LYS A 130 15.50 -39.41 8.13
CA LYS A 130 16.46 -40.44 8.51
C LYS A 130 15.79 -41.75 8.94
N LYS A 131 14.63 -41.67 9.63
CA LYS A 131 13.88 -42.84 10.10
C LYS A 131 13.10 -43.56 9.00
N TYR A 132 12.46 -42.82 8.09
CA TYR A 132 11.46 -43.41 7.18
C TYR A 132 11.95 -43.57 5.73
N ASN A 133 12.93 -42.79 5.28
CA ASN A 133 13.35 -42.82 3.88
C ASN A 133 14.27 -44.01 3.55
N LYS A 134 14.03 -44.66 2.41
CA LYS A 134 14.89 -45.75 1.90
C LYS A 134 16.37 -45.40 1.78
N THR A 135 16.72 -44.15 1.46
CA THR A 135 18.13 -43.72 1.36
C THR A 135 18.89 -43.86 2.69
N PHE A 136 18.20 -43.85 3.83
CA PHE A 136 18.80 -43.99 5.16
C PHE A 136 18.40 -45.29 5.87
N GLY A 137 17.87 -46.29 5.13
CA GLY A 137 17.49 -47.60 5.67
C GLY A 137 16.02 -47.75 6.08
N GLY A 138 15.17 -46.76 5.76
CA GLY A 138 13.72 -46.82 5.98
C GLY A 138 12.94 -47.53 4.86
N SER A 139 11.61 -47.57 4.98
CA SER A 139 10.72 -48.31 4.07
C SER A 139 10.09 -47.46 2.96
N LEU A 140 10.10 -46.13 3.07
CA LEU A 140 9.36 -45.23 2.17
C LEU A 140 10.22 -44.70 1.02
N ASN A 141 9.60 -44.58 -0.15
CA ASN A 141 10.19 -43.91 -1.31
C ASN A 141 10.32 -42.39 -1.05
N LYS A 142 11.16 -41.70 -1.85
CA LYS A 142 11.37 -40.24 -1.75
C LYS A 142 10.04 -39.48 -1.77
N GLU A 143 9.15 -39.84 -2.69
CA GLU A 143 7.85 -39.18 -2.86
C GLU A 143 6.89 -39.39 -1.69
N GLU A 144 6.81 -40.63 -1.20
CA GLU A 144 6.01 -40.98 -0.03
C GLU A 144 6.51 -40.27 1.22
N THR A 145 7.84 -40.13 1.34
CA THR A 145 8.48 -39.50 2.50
C THR A 145 8.09 -38.02 2.61
N TRP A 146 8.23 -37.23 1.55
CA TRP A 146 7.87 -35.80 1.62
C TRP A 146 6.36 -35.57 1.73
N LYS A 147 5.54 -36.46 1.15
CA LYS A 147 4.08 -36.44 1.32
C LYS A 147 3.68 -36.70 2.78
N LEU A 148 4.29 -37.70 3.42
CA LEU A 148 4.05 -38.02 4.84
C LEU A 148 4.48 -36.88 5.78
N LEU A 149 5.62 -36.26 5.46
CA LEU A 149 6.19 -35.15 6.22
C LEU A 149 5.48 -33.81 5.99
N GLY A 150 4.64 -33.70 4.96
CA GLY A 150 4.02 -32.43 4.55
C GLY A 150 5.03 -31.37 4.09
N ILE A 151 6.18 -31.78 3.54
CA ILE A 151 7.23 -30.86 3.07
C ILE A 151 7.30 -30.84 1.54
N SER A 152 7.75 -29.72 0.97
CA SER A 152 7.93 -29.62 -0.47
C SER A 152 9.03 -30.56 -0.97
N LYS A 153 8.93 -30.99 -2.24
CA LYS A 153 9.98 -31.78 -2.91
C LYS A 153 11.36 -31.12 -2.77
N MET A 154 11.45 -29.81 -2.97
CA MET A 154 12.72 -29.06 -2.88
C MET A 154 13.29 -29.05 -1.47
N THR A 155 12.42 -28.90 -0.46
CA THR A 155 12.82 -28.96 0.96
C THR A 155 13.32 -30.35 1.35
N PHE A 156 12.68 -31.41 0.86
CA PHE A 156 13.14 -32.78 1.09
C PHE A 156 14.55 -33.01 0.50
N TYR A 157 14.77 -32.65 -0.77
CA TYR A 157 16.08 -32.86 -1.39
C TYR A 157 17.17 -32.07 -0.68
N LYS A 158 16.89 -30.81 -0.32
CA LYS A 158 17.80 -29.99 0.50
C LYS A 158 18.17 -30.70 1.83
N TYR A 159 17.20 -31.17 2.60
CA TYR A 159 17.47 -31.82 3.89
C TYR A 159 18.16 -33.17 3.73
N LYS A 160 17.82 -33.93 2.69
CA LYS A 160 18.45 -35.22 2.38
C LYS A 160 19.91 -35.02 1.97
N ASP A 161 20.23 -33.99 1.20
CA ASP A 161 21.62 -33.66 0.82
C ASP A 161 22.42 -33.13 2.03
N GLU A 162 21.81 -32.27 2.88
CA GLU A 162 22.41 -31.85 4.16
C GLU A 162 22.69 -33.05 5.09
N LEU A 163 21.77 -34.00 5.19
CA LEU A 163 21.94 -35.22 6.00
C LEU A 163 23.05 -36.15 5.48
N LEU A 164 23.26 -36.19 4.16
CA LEU A 164 24.34 -36.98 3.55
C LEU A 164 25.70 -36.34 3.84
N HIS A 165 25.81 -35.03 3.68
CA HIS A 165 27.04 -34.29 4.02
C HIS A 165 27.34 -34.28 5.53
N GLU A 166 26.33 -34.36 6.41
CA GLU A 166 26.53 -34.52 7.86
C GLU A 166 27.00 -35.94 8.25
N SER A 167 26.91 -36.91 7.35
CA SER A 167 27.30 -38.31 7.58
C SER A 167 28.64 -38.72 6.94
N GLU A 168 29.26 -37.82 6.18
CA GLU A 168 30.64 -37.90 5.66
C GLU A 168 31.64 -37.31 6.67
#